data_AF-A0A672LA18-F1
#
_entry.id   AF-A0A672LA18-F1
#
_cell.length_a   1.000
_cell.length_b   1.000
_cell.length_c   1.000
_cell.angle_alpha   90.00
_cell.angle_beta   90.00
_cell.angle_gamma   90.00
#
_symmetry.space_group_name_H-M   'P 1'
#
loop_
_entity.id
_entity.type
_entity.pdbx_description
1 polymer ?
#
loop_
_entity_poly.entity_id
_entity_poly.type
_entity_poly.pdbx_seq_one_letter_code
_entity_poly.pdbx_strand_id
1 'polypeptide(L)'
;MTIISLLLLASLTISLSARVNVGIVNGTEVKPHSRPYMVSIKKGKTHVCGGFLISDEFVMTAAHLFKYHNYPKLCVTVRLICL
;
A
#
# COMPACT_ATOMS: atom_id res chain seq x y z
N MET A 1 -21.12 23.61 -27.41
CA MET A 1 -22.06 22.93 -26.48
C MET A 1 -21.65 21.48 -26.22
N THR A 2 -21.28 20.71 -27.25
CA THR A 2 -20.83 19.32 -27.13
C THR A 2 -19.53 19.12 -26.34
N ILE A 3 -18.55 20.03 -26.48
CA ILE A 3 -17.27 19.97 -25.76
C ILE A 3 -17.46 20.13 -24.24
N ILE A 4 -18.33 21.07 -23.82
CA ILE A 4 -18.64 21.30 -22.41
C ILE A 4 -19.34 20.07 -21.81
N SER A 5 -20.27 19.48 -22.55
CA SER A 5 -20.92 18.22 -22.17
C SER A 5 -19.87 17.10 -21.99
N LEU A 6 -18.96 16.93 -22.95
CA LEU A 6 -17.92 15.90 -22.88
C LEU A 6 -16.97 16.07 -21.67
N LEU A 7 -16.59 17.32 -21.35
CA LEU A 7 -15.78 17.66 -20.18
C LEU A 7 -16.51 17.37 -18.86
N LEU A 8 -17.81 17.64 -18.79
CA LEU A 8 -18.66 17.35 -17.63
C LEU A 8 -18.85 15.84 -17.42
N LEU A 9 -19.01 15.07 -18.50
CA LEU A 9 -19.06 13.61 -18.40
C LEU A 9 -17.71 13.04 -17.93
N ALA A 10 -16.59 13.56 -18.43
CA ALA A 10 -15.26 13.09 -18.04
C ALA A 10 -14.92 13.41 -16.57
N SER A 11 -15.32 14.57 -16.04
CA SER A 11 -15.11 14.89 -14.63
C SER A 11 -15.98 14.04 -13.69
N LEU A 12 -17.19 13.69 -14.11
CA LEU A 12 -18.09 12.81 -13.37
C LEU A 12 -17.53 11.37 -13.30
N THR A 13 -16.96 10.86 -14.39
CA THR A 13 -16.34 9.51 -14.40
C THR A 13 -15.07 9.43 -13.54
N ILE A 14 -14.28 10.51 -13.47
CA ILE A 14 -13.10 10.59 -12.57
C ILE A 14 -13.52 10.57 -11.10
N SER A 15 -14.66 11.20 -10.77
CA SER A 15 -15.18 11.28 -9.40
C SER A 15 -15.78 9.97 -8.90
N LEU A 16 -16.21 9.09 -9.82
CA LEU A 16 -16.84 7.79 -9.52
C LEU A 16 -15.84 6.62 -9.41
N SER A 17 -14.54 6.91 -9.26
CA SER A 17 -13.56 5.85 -8.99
C SER A 17 -13.81 5.27 -7.60
N ALA A 18 -14.43 4.09 -7.54
CA ALA A 18 -14.63 3.34 -6.30
C ALA A 18 -13.27 2.89 -5.75
N ARG A 19 -12.82 3.52 -4.67
CA ARG A 19 -11.65 3.07 -3.91
C ARG A 19 -12.12 2.01 -2.91
N VAL A 20 -11.68 0.77 -3.10
CA VAL A 20 -11.83 -0.27 -2.08
C VAL A 20 -10.83 0.03 -0.96
N ASN A 21 -11.33 0.32 0.24
CA ASN A 21 -10.48 0.44 1.41
C ASN A 21 -10.20 -0.98 1.95
N VAL A 22 -8.96 -1.45 1.79
CA VAL A 22 -8.51 -2.74 2.33
C VAL A 22 -7.73 -2.42 3.60
N GLY A 23 -8.19 -2.97 4.73
CA GLY A 23 -7.59 -2.76 6.05
C GLY A 23 -7.69 -4.00 6.92
N ILE A 24 -7.25 -3.90 8.17
CA ILE A 24 -7.37 -4.99 9.14
C ILE A 24 -8.82 -5.11 9.59
N VAL A 25 -9.38 -6.33 9.52
CA VAL A 25 -10.74 -6.61 9.97
C VAL A 25 -10.85 -6.28 11.46
N ASN A 26 -11.83 -5.44 11.80
CA ASN A 26 -12.03 -4.93 13.16
C ASN A 26 -10.83 -4.14 13.73
N GLY A 27 -9.95 -3.66 12.84
CA GLY A 27 -8.84 -2.78 13.19
C GLY A 27 -9.25 -1.33 13.31
N THR A 28 -8.32 -0.51 13.80
CA THR A 28 -8.46 0.94 13.89
C THR A 28 -7.19 1.60 13.37
N GLU A 29 -7.35 2.73 12.70
CA GLU A 29 -6.21 3.50 12.22
C GLU A 29 -5.26 3.88 13.36
N VAL A 30 -3.98 3.58 13.17
CA VAL A 30 -2.93 3.88 14.16
C VAL A 30 -2.49 5.34 14.03
N LYS A 31 -2.14 5.97 15.16
CA LYS A 31 -1.54 7.32 15.13
C LYS A 31 -0.32 7.34 14.20
N PRO A 32 -0.18 8.34 13.33
CA PRO A 32 0.99 8.48 12.47
C PRO A 32 2.31 8.33 13.22
N HIS A 33 3.23 7.54 12.68
CA HIS A 33 4.57 7.29 13.24
C HIS A 33 4.61 6.57 14.60
N SER A 34 3.47 6.12 15.15
CA SER A 34 3.44 5.37 16.42
C SER A 34 3.98 3.93 16.34
N ARG A 35 4.30 3.45 15.13
CA ARG A 35 4.83 2.13 14.84
C ARG A 35 6.06 2.25 13.91
N PRO A 36 7.18 2.83 14.39
CA PRO A 36 8.35 3.14 13.55
C PRO A 36 9.06 1.88 13.01
N TYR A 37 8.82 0.73 13.65
CA TYR A 37 9.32 -0.57 13.21
C TYR A 37 8.48 -1.21 12.09
N MET A 38 7.29 -0.69 11.77
CA MET A 38 6.40 -1.30 10.78
C MET A 38 6.89 -0.99 9.36
N VAL A 39 6.98 -2.03 8.53
CA VAL A 39 7.54 -1.94 7.17
C VAL A 39 6.55 -2.39 6.12
N SER A 40 6.53 -1.66 5.00
CA SER A 40 5.82 -2.02 3.78
C SER A 40 6.75 -2.67 2.78
N ILE A 41 6.52 -3.95 2.48
CA ILE A 41 7.20 -4.67 1.41
C ILE A 41 6.39 -4.51 0.13
N LYS A 42 7.02 -3.97 -0.90
CA LYS A 42 6.35 -3.59 -2.15
C LYS A 42 6.96 -4.25 -3.37
N LYS A 43 6.10 -4.64 -4.31
CA LYS A 43 6.47 -4.96 -5.69
C LYS A 43 6.17 -3.73 -6.56
N GLY A 44 7.21 -2.99 -6.94
CA GLY A 44 7.03 -1.69 -7.58
C GLY A 44 6.34 -0.69 -6.62
N LYS A 45 5.14 -0.21 -6.98
CA LYS A 45 4.35 0.72 -6.14
C LYS A 45 3.30 0.03 -5.27
N THR A 46 3.10 -1.27 -5.43
CA THR A 46 2.02 -2.03 -4.78
C THR A 46 2.50 -2.67 -3.48
N HIS A 47 1.80 -2.45 -2.38
CA HIS A 47 2.01 -3.18 -1.12
C HIS A 47 1.64 -4.65 -1.29
N VAL A 48 2.54 -5.54 -0.89
CA VAL A 48 2.33 -6.99 -0.98
C VAL A 48 2.29 -7.61 0.41
N CYS A 49 3.15 -7.14 1.32
CA CYS A 49 3.19 -7.66 2.68
C CYS A 49 3.81 -6.71 3.68
N GLY A 50 3.56 -6.99 4.96
CA GLY A 50 4.17 -6.31 6.09
C GLY A 50 5.51 -6.92 6.51
N GLY A 51 6.21 -6.20 7.39
CA GLY A 51 7.41 -6.66 8.07
C GLY A 51 7.75 -5.77 9.27
N PHE A 52 8.80 -6.16 9.98
CA PHE A 52 9.31 -5.47 11.16
C PHE A 52 10.78 -5.13 10.99
N LEU A 53 11.16 -3.86 11.14
CA LEU A 53 12.56 -3.43 11.22
C LEU A 53 13.11 -3.90 12.58
N ILE A 54 14.05 -4.83 12.55
CA ILE A 54 14.66 -5.42 13.76
C ILE A 54 16.05 -4.84 14.06
N SER A 55 16.63 -4.15 13.08
CA SER A 55 17.84 -3.32 13.19
C SER A 55 17.94 -2.41 11.96
N ASP A 56 18.94 -1.55 11.91
CA ASP A 56 19.08 -0.50 10.88
C ASP A 56 19.06 -1.04 9.44
N GLU A 57 19.51 -2.29 9.24
CA GLU A 57 19.63 -2.91 7.90
C GLU A 57 18.79 -4.19 7.74
N PHE A 58 18.13 -4.67 8.80
CA PHE A 58 17.44 -5.97 8.76
C PHE A 58 15.94 -5.86 9.04
N VAL A 59 15.14 -6.51 8.19
CA VAL A 59 13.68 -6.62 8.30
C VAL A 59 13.26 -8.08 8.44
N MET A 60 12.43 -8.36 9.44
CA MET A 60 11.77 -9.64 9.64
C MET A 60 10.40 -9.68 8.93
N THR A 61 10.11 -10.75 8.20
CA THR A 61 8.83 -10.96 7.49
C THR A 61 8.53 -12.45 7.30
N ALA A 62 7.38 -12.78 6.72
CA ALA A 62 6.99 -14.16 6.45
C ALA A 62 7.78 -14.78 5.29
N ALA A 63 8.40 -15.94 5.53
CA ALA A 63 9.26 -16.60 4.54
C ALA A 63 8.53 -17.03 3.25
N HIS A 64 7.23 -17.36 3.36
CA HIS A 64 6.45 -17.85 2.22
C HIS A 64 6.28 -16.82 1.10
N LEU A 65 6.52 -15.53 1.38
CA LEU A 65 6.50 -14.47 0.38
C LEU A 65 7.52 -14.71 -0.73
N PHE A 66 8.62 -15.38 -0.43
CA PHE A 66 9.72 -15.60 -1.36
C PHE A 66 9.69 -17.00 -1.99
N LYS A 67 8.80 -17.90 -1.56
CA LYS A 67 8.79 -19.31 -2.00
C LYS A 67 8.41 -19.51 -3.46
N TYR A 68 7.53 -18.67 -4.01
CA TYR A 68 6.91 -18.90 -5.33
C TYR A 68 7.11 -17.75 -6.31
N HIS A 69 7.82 -16.70 -5.90
CA HIS A 69 7.99 -15.51 -6.70
C HIS A 69 9.46 -15.14 -6.79
N ASN A 70 9.98 -15.23 -8.01
CA ASN A 70 11.19 -14.53 -8.39
C ASN A 70 10.84 -13.03 -8.42
N TYR A 71 10.97 -12.34 -7.28
CA TYR A 71 10.80 -10.89 -7.19
C TYR A 71 12.17 -10.25 -7.37
N PRO A 72 12.60 -9.94 -8.61
CA PRO A 72 13.94 -9.41 -8.84
C PRO A 72 14.20 -8.06 -8.15
N LYS A 73 13.14 -7.35 -7.73
CA LYS A 73 13.21 -6.12 -6.93
C LYS A 73 12.01 -6.01 -6.00
N LEU A 74 12.22 -6.18 -4.70
CA LEU A 74 11.29 -5.78 -3.65
C LEU A 74 11.79 -4.48 -3.04
N CYS A 75 10.92 -3.47 -3.00
CA CYS A 75 11.22 -2.22 -2.31
C CYS A 75 10.70 -2.33 -0.88
N VAL A 76 11.61 -2.18 0.06
CA VAL A 76 11.30 -2.08 1.49
C VAL A 76 11.09 -0.60 1.80
N THR A 77 9.93 -0.24 2.29
CA THR A 77 9.66 1.13 2.72
C THR A 77 9.23 1.14 4.17
N VAL A 78 10.00 1.79 5.02
CA VAL A 78 9.56 2.20 6.36
C VAL A 78 8.58 3.36 6.16
N ARG A 79 7.33 3.03 5.87
CA ARG A 79 6.23 3.98 5.79
C ARG A 79 5.12 3.46 6.66
N LEU A 80 4.42 4.41 7.29
CA LEU A 80 3.14 4.20 7.94
C LEU A 80 2.25 3.47 6.94
N ILE A 81 2.06 2.19 7.14
CA ILE A 81 0.88 1.55 6.60
C ILE A 81 -0.19 1.86 7.64
N CYS A 82 -1.17 2.69 7.25
CA CYS A 82 -2.50 2.57 7.85
C CYS A 82 -2.99 1.17 7.48
N LEU A 83 -2.99 0.28 8.46
CA LEU A 83 -3.69 -1.01 8.41
C LEU A 83 -4.90 -0.89 9.32
#